data_AF-A0A3B0J1F1-F1
#
_entry.id   AF-A0A3B0J1F1-F1
#
_cell.length_a   1.000
_cell.length_b   1.000
_cell.length_c   1.000
_cell.angle_alpha   90.00
_cell.angle_beta   90.00
_cell.angle_gamma   90.00
#
_symmetry.space_group_name_H-M   'P 1'
#
loop_
_entity.id
_entity.type
_entity.pdbx_description
1 polymer ?
#
loop_
_entity_poly.entity_id
_entity_poly.type
_entity_poly.pdbx_seq_one_letter_code
_entity_poly.pdbx_strand_id
1 'polypeptide(L)'
;MVLQSCQEQISDLLNSGSSWVNPNQNYIKAAKYLSDLELIKMQERSYIICSRRQDKLDWPNIVDPYCNNEIFIDEDFNEACDNIICENCNRDILPNTYKKQRFHRLSAYLNPEKFMNWFEGQLSDTNFMWQKVESGVYHVGGQGKIVSLIILDFCTNPIFLTIDKLKANPTVLIILRKNPSNIPLDLPIVKMVDLFFQHKTLIEVFQEAAQRGVLEFIPNTSMQILHTALNLIEPPKEKELLKLQLIEGSLYVNNIEILNKKAVACMKVLRVLFEQFLNDCKKELPPEKHMLLSITEIEKRLNLDPEADPEHHIRKPLNTIQRTIKTTLAKKLGLNIERNDVIQTVGWPGSSRKDYGYRINPFTVVVR
;
A
#
# COMPACT_ATOMS: atom_id res chain seq x y z
N MET A 1 -23.42 -9.90 -14.43
CA MET A 1 -23.85 -10.82 -13.35
C MET A 1 -23.06 -10.68 -12.05
N VAL A 2 -21.73 -10.50 -12.05
CA VAL A 2 -20.91 -10.33 -10.81
C VAL A 2 -21.20 -9.01 -10.05
N LEU A 3 -21.54 -7.94 -10.79
CA LEU A 3 -21.77 -6.60 -10.23
C LEU A 3 -22.99 -6.50 -9.29
N GLN A 4 -24.08 -7.21 -9.56
CA GLN A 4 -25.29 -7.12 -8.73
C GLN A 4 -25.14 -7.86 -7.39
N SER A 5 -24.39 -8.98 -7.34
CA SER A 5 -24.23 -9.75 -6.10
C SER A 5 -23.27 -9.12 -5.09
N CYS A 6 -22.44 -8.16 -5.52
CA CYS A 6 -21.40 -7.54 -4.67
C CYS A 6 -21.58 -6.02 -4.48
N GLN A 7 -22.75 -5.48 -4.84
CA GLN A 7 -23.01 -4.05 -4.82
C GLN A 7 -22.84 -3.44 -3.42
N GLU A 8 -23.35 -4.12 -2.39
CA GLU A 8 -23.18 -3.68 -1.00
C GLU A 8 -21.71 -3.67 -0.58
N GLN A 9 -20.94 -4.70 -0.93
CA GLN A 9 -19.52 -4.78 -0.59
C GLN A 9 -18.69 -3.73 -1.33
N ILE A 10 -18.99 -3.47 -2.61
CA ILE A 10 -18.36 -2.39 -3.37
C ILE A 10 -18.67 -1.04 -2.73
N SER A 11 -19.94 -0.81 -2.39
CA SER A 11 -20.36 0.39 -1.67
C SER A 11 -19.57 0.53 -0.37
N ASP A 12 -19.50 -0.51 0.45
CA ASP A 12 -18.76 -0.49 1.72
C ASP A 12 -17.26 -0.27 1.54
N LEU A 13 -16.62 -0.86 0.52
CA LEU A 13 -15.20 -0.68 0.21
C LEU A 13 -14.87 0.77 -0.19
N LEU A 14 -15.80 1.44 -0.87
CA LEU A 14 -15.68 2.85 -1.24
C LEU A 14 -16.07 3.78 -0.09
N ASN A 15 -17.01 3.35 0.77
CA ASN A 15 -17.62 4.15 1.83
C ASN A 15 -16.86 4.15 3.16
N SER A 16 -16.24 3.03 3.53
CA SER A 16 -15.76 2.77 4.89
C SER A 16 -14.25 2.53 4.90
N GLY A 17 -13.63 2.80 6.04
CA GLY A 17 -12.19 2.94 6.22
C GLY A 17 -11.33 1.91 5.50
N SER A 18 -10.09 2.31 5.22
CA SER A 18 -9.11 1.63 4.35
C SER A 18 -8.72 0.19 4.73
N SER A 19 -9.37 -0.47 5.70
CA SER A 19 -8.99 -1.79 6.20
C SER A 19 -10.16 -2.58 6.82
N TRP A 20 -10.26 -3.86 6.47
CA TRP A 20 -11.22 -4.85 6.99
C TRP A 20 -10.48 -6.05 7.58
N VAL A 21 -10.96 -6.55 8.72
CA VAL A 21 -10.42 -7.74 9.39
C VAL A 21 -11.32 -8.94 9.12
N ASN A 22 -10.72 -10.03 8.66
CA ASN A 22 -11.38 -11.27 8.21
C ASN A 22 -12.57 -11.01 7.26
N PRO A 23 -12.36 -10.27 6.15
CA PRO A 23 -13.40 -10.05 5.17
C PRO A 23 -13.88 -11.38 4.58
N ASN A 24 -15.18 -11.48 4.32
CA ASN A 24 -15.72 -12.63 3.60
C ASN A 24 -15.23 -12.65 2.13
N GLN A 25 -15.45 -13.78 1.43
CA GLN A 25 -15.04 -13.91 0.04
C GLN A 25 -15.66 -12.87 -0.91
N ASN A 26 -16.85 -12.35 -0.60
CA ASN A 26 -17.51 -11.35 -1.43
C ASN A 26 -16.78 -9.99 -1.36
N TYR A 27 -16.30 -9.58 -0.18
CA TYR A 27 -15.46 -8.39 -0.04
C TYR A 27 -14.12 -8.54 -0.79
N ILE A 28 -13.50 -9.71 -0.72
CA ILE A 28 -12.24 -9.97 -1.45
C ILE A 28 -12.49 -9.91 -2.97
N LYS A 29 -13.57 -10.52 -3.47
CA LYS A 29 -13.96 -10.45 -4.89
C LYS A 29 -14.26 -9.02 -5.33
N ALA A 30 -15.00 -8.26 -4.52
CA ALA A 30 -15.32 -6.87 -4.79
C ALA A 30 -14.05 -5.99 -4.82
N ALA A 31 -13.12 -6.19 -3.89
CA ALA A 31 -11.86 -5.46 -3.87
C ALA A 31 -10.96 -5.81 -5.07
N LYS A 32 -10.88 -7.09 -5.44
CA LYS A 32 -10.16 -7.51 -6.65
C LYS A 32 -10.75 -6.87 -7.90
N TYR A 33 -12.08 -6.88 -8.04
CA TYR A 33 -12.75 -6.21 -9.14
C TYR A 33 -12.43 -4.72 -9.23
N LEU A 34 -12.48 -3.98 -8.12
CA LEU A 34 -12.10 -2.57 -8.09
C LEU A 34 -10.60 -2.35 -8.34
N SER A 35 -9.75 -3.30 -7.94
CA SER A 35 -8.31 -3.27 -8.18
C SER A 35 -7.96 -3.55 -9.63
N ASP A 36 -8.68 -4.44 -10.30
CA ASP A 36 -8.52 -4.73 -11.73
C ASP A 36 -8.92 -3.52 -12.59
N LEU A 37 -9.86 -2.70 -12.11
CA LEU A 37 -10.20 -1.40 -12.68
C LEU A 37 -9.22 -0.28 -12.30
N GLU A 38 -8.18 -0.59 -11.52
CA GLU A 38 -7.18 0.35 -10.99
C GLU A 38 -7.74 1.48 -10.11
N LEU A 39 -9.02 1.37 -9.70
CA LEU A 39 -9.70 2.35 -8.85
C LEU A 39 -9.20 2.27 -7.41
N ILE A 40 -8.82 1.08 -6.97
CA ILE A 40 -8.21 0.89 -5.66
C ILE A 40 -6.89 0.13 -5.79
N LYS A 41 -5.99 0.38 -4.85
CA LYS A 41 -4.88 -0.52 -4.55
C LYS A 41 -5.26 -1.36 -3.35
N MET A 42 -5.34 -2.67 -3.53
CA MET A 42 -5.58 -3.59 -2.43
C MET A 42 -4.27 -4.12 -1.84
N GLN A 43 -4.27 -4.38 -0.54
CA GLN A 43 -3.18 -5.03 0.18
C GLN A 43 -3.77 -6.07 1.13
N GLU A 44 -3.44 -7.33 0.88
CA GLU A 44 -3.77 -8.44 1.76
C GLU A 44 -2.57 -8.73 2.66
N ARG A 45 -2.78 -8.77 3.98
CA ARG A 45 -1.74 -9.17 4.93
C ARG A 45 -2.32 -10.05 6.02
N SER A 46 -1.57 -11.07 6.41
CA SER A 46 -1.87 -11.82 7.62
C SER A 46 -1.24 -11.13 8.82
N TYR A 47 -1.90 -11.15 9.97
CA TYR A 47 -1.33 -10.69 11.22
C TYR A 47 -1.78 -11.55 12.39
N ILE A 48 -1.06 -11.45 13.50
CA ILE A 48 -1.41 -12.07 14.78
C ILE A 48 -1.43 -10.99 15.86
N ILE A 49 -2.10 -11.28 16.96
CA ILE A 49 -2.08 -10.43 18.14
C ILE A 49 -1.09 -11.03 19.14
N CYS A 50 -0.22 -10.19 19.71
CA CYS A 50 0.82 -10.61 20.65
C CYS A 50 0.25 -11.45 21.81
N SER A 51 -0.53 -10.84 22.69
CA SER A 51 -1.23 -11.53 23.78
C SER A 51 -2.71 -11.65 23.43
N ARG A 52 -3.20 -12.89 23.32
CA ARG A 52 -4.61 -13.15 23.07
C ARG A 52 -5.11 -14.30 23.92
N ARG A 53 -6.20 -14.05 24.66
CA ARG A 53 -6.71 -15.00 25.65
C ARG A 53 -7.11 -16.36 25.08
N GLN A 54 -7.52 -16.39 23.82
CA GLN A 54 -7.94 -17.60 23.13
C GLN A 54 -6.76 -18.48 22.68
N ASP A 55 -5.54 -17.95 22.64
CA ASP A 55 -4.33 -18.68 22.20
C ASP A 55 -3.76 -19.50 23.38
N LYS A 56 -4.46 -20.58 23.77
CA LYS A 56 -4.17 -21.35 25.00
C LYS A 56 -2.75 -21.88 25.11
N LEU A 57 -2.11 -22.24 24.00
CA LEU A 57 -0.75 -22.78 23.97
C LEU A 57 0.32 -21.70 24.17
N ASP A 58 -0.02 -20.44 23.92
CA ASP A 58 0.90 -19.31 24.06
C ASP A 58 0.96 -18.78 25.50
N TRP A 59 -0.15 -18.91 26.25
CA TRP A 59 -0.31 -18.36 27.60
C TRP A 59 0.84 -18.58 28.58
N PRO A 60 1.41 -19.79 28.71
CA PRO A 60 2.50 -20.03 29.66
C PRO A 60 3.74 -19.17 29.43
N ASN A 61 3.87 -18.61 28.22
CA ASN A 61 5.05 -17.87 27.79
C ASN A 61 4.77 -16.35 27.68
N ILE A 62 3.54 -15.89 27.93
CA ILE A 62 3.15 -14.48 27.84
C ILE A 62 3.73 -13.69 29.02
N VAL A 63 4.53 -12.66 28.73
CA VAL A 63 5.10 -11.72 29.72
C VAL A 63 4.08 -10.65 30.12
N ASP A 64 3.42 -10.04 29.14
CA ASP A 64 2.37 -9.04 29.37
C ASP A 64 1.02 -9.52 28.80
N PRO A 65 0.07 -9.94 29.66
CA PRO A 65 -1.27 -10.37 29.29
C PRO A 65 -2.09 -9.33 28.53
N TYR A 66 -1.77 -8.04 28.67
CA TYR A 66 -2.53 -6.94 28.08
C TYR A 66 -1.96 -6.44 26.75
N CYS A 67 -0.83 -6.99 26.29
CA CYS A 67 -0.20 -6.59 25.05
C CYS A 67 -1.04 -6.96 23.82
N ASN A 68 -1.71 -5.98 23.22
CA ASN A 68 -2.58 -6.13 22.06
C ASN A 68 -1.89 -5.80 20.73
N ASN A 69 -0.56 -5.80 20.68
CA ASN A 69 0.19 -5.42 19.50
C ASN A 69 -0.15 -6.31 18.29
N GLU A 70 -0.39 -5.68 17.14
CA GLU A 70 -0.67 -6.36 15.88
C GLU A 70 0.63 -6.60 15.13
N ILE A 71 0.97 -7.86 14.92
CA ILE A 71 2.22 -8.26 14.29
C ILE A 71 1.91 -8.89 12.94
N PHE A 72 2.27 -8.18 11.87
CA PHE A 72 2.10 -8.67 10.51
C PHE A 72 3.07 -9.82 10.21
N ILE A 73 2.53 -10.86 9.58
CA ILE A 73 3.26 -12.06 9.17
C ILE A 73 3.29 -12.08 7.64
N ASP A 74 4.49 -12.15 7.09
CA ASP A 74 4.70 -12.31 5.64
C ASP A 74 4.28 -13.73 5.18
N GLU A 75 3.87 -13.88 3.92
CA GLU A 75 3.38 -15.16 3.39
C GLU A 75 4.42 -16.28 3.42
N ASP A 76 5.70 -15.92 3.31
CA ASP A 76 6.85 -16.82 3.33
C ASP A 76 7.41 -17.09 4.74
N PHE A 77 6.76 -16.56 5.79
CA PHE A 77 7.25 -16.66 7.16
C PHE A 77 7.46 -18.11 7.61
N ASN A 78 8.69 -18.39 8.04
CA ASN A 78 9.08 -19.68 8.59
C ASN A 78 9.73 -19.49 9.96
N GLU A 79 9.06 -19.92 11.01
CA GLU A 79 9.52 -19.80 12.40
C GLU A 79 10.87 -20.48 12.69
N ALA A 80 11.29 -21.48 11.89
CA ALA A 80 12.63 -22.07 12.01
C ALA A 80 13.76 -21.11 11.58
N CYS A 81 13.40 -20.12 10.74
CA CYS A 81 14.32 -19.22 10.05
C CYS A 81 14.11 -17.74 10.47
N ASP A 82 12.91 -17.40 10.92
CA ASP A 82 12.46 -16.04 11.17
C ASP A 82 12.09 -15.84 12.64
N ASN A 83 12.76 -14.90 13.31
CA ASN A 83 12.40 -14.48 14.66
C ASN A 83 11.42 -13.31 14.61
N ILE A 84 10.25 -13.44 15.21
CA ILE A 84 9.34 -12.32 15.41
C ILE A 84 9.47 -11.88 16.86
N ILE A 85 9.77 -10.61 17.08
CA ILE A 85 9.79 -10.00 18.41
C ILE A 85 8.65 -8.99 18.45
N CYS A 86 7.84 -9.02 19.50
CA CYS A 86 6.82 -8.00 19.72
C CYS A 86 7.49 -6.67 20.08
N GLU A 87 7.23 -5.61 19.32
CA GLU A 87 7.82 -4.29 19.56
C GLU A 87 7.36 -3.64 20.88
N ASN A 88 6.21 -4.05 21.42
CA ASN A 88 5.66 -3.46 22.64
C ASN A 88 6.20 -4.12 23.91
N CYS A 89 6.26 -5.45 23.95
CA CYS A 89 6.68 -6.20 25.15
C CYS A 89 8.03 -6.90 25.00
N ASN A 90 8.71 -6.72 23.86
CA ASN A 90 10.02 -7.29 23.52
C ASN A 90 10.12 -8.82 23.66
N ARG A 91 8.99 -9.52 23.63
CA ARG A 91 8.93 -10.98 23.72
C ARG A 91 9.07 -11.61 22.35
N ASP A 92 9.76 -12.75 22.27
CA ASP A 92 9.72 -13.65 21.12
C ASP A 92 8.31 -14.23 20.90
N ILE A 93 7.87 -14.15 19.65
CA ILE A 93 6.58 -14.60 19.19
C ILE A 93 6.81 -15.76 18.24
N LEU A 94 6.16 -16.88 18.56
CA LEU A 94 6.27 -18.14 17.84
C LEU A 94 4.88 -18.54 17.31
N PRO A 95 4.44 -18.00 16.16
CA PRO A 95 3.07 -18.14 15.66
C PRO A 95 2.68 -19.58 15.33
N ASN A 96 3.60 -20.37 14.77
CA ASN A 96 3.38 -21.74 14.35
C ASN A 96 3.51 -22.71 15.53
N THR A 97 4.53 -22.56 16.38
CA THR A 97 4.69 -23.42 17.57
C THR A 97 3.52 -23.28 18.54
N TYR A 98 3.08 -22.04 18.82
CA TYR A 98 1.96 -21.80 19.73
C TYR A 98 0.59 -21.79 19.02
N LYS A 99 0.54 -22.12 17.72
CA LYS A 99 -0.68 -22.15 16.90
C LYS A 99 -1.55 -20.90 17.11
N LYS A 100 -0.93 -19.72 17.10
CA LYS A 100 -1.63 -18.45 17.32
C LYS A 100 -2.66 -18.22 16.23
N GLN A 101 -3.81 -17.65 16.60
CA GLN A 101 -4.83 -17.33 15.60
C GLN A 101 -4.32 -16.27 14.64
N ARG A 102 -4.32 -16.59 13.35
CA ARG A 102 -4.03 -15.65 12.27
C ARG A 102 -5.30 -14.91 11.87
N PHE A 103 -5.16 -13.61 11.67
CA PHE A 103 -6.19 -12.73 11.15
C PHE A 103 -5.77 -12.29 9.75
N HIS A 104 -6.73 -12.25 8.84
CA HIS A 104 -6.52 -11.70 7.51
C HIS A 104 -6.97 -10.24 7.51
N ARG A 105 -6.12 -9.34 7.07
CA ARG A 105 -6.46 -7.93 6.86
C ARG A 105 -6.44 -7.64 5.38
N LEU A 106 -7.55 -7.13 4.89
CA LEU A 106 -7.65 -6.53 3.56
C LEU A 106 -7.63 -5.02 3.75
N SER A 107 -6.63 -4.35 3.21
CA SER A 107 -6.59 -2.90 3.13
C SER A 107 -6.89 -2.45 1.70
N ALA A 108 -7.69 -1.41 1.54
CA ALA A 108 -7.96 -0.76 0.26
C ALA A 108 -7.58 0.71 0.32
N TYR A 109 -6.84 1.15 -0.69
CA TYR A 109 -6.42 2.55 -0.86
C TYR A 109 -7.02 3.06 -2.16
N LEU A 110 -7.74 4.19 -2.11
CA LEU A 110 -8.38 4.75 -3.31
C LEU A 110 -7.31 5.39 -4.22
N ASN A 111 -7.45 5.22 -5.53
CA ASN A 111 -6.64 5.87 -6.54
C ASN A 111 -7.40 7.10 -7.11
N PRO A 112 -7.11 8.32 -6.63
CA PRO A 112 -7.91 9.50 -6.96
C PRO A 112 -7.86 9.82 -8.45
N GLU A 113 -6.70 9.65 -9.09
CA GLU A 113 -6.52 9.94 -10.50
C GLU A 113 -7.42 9.06 -11.37
N LYS A 114 -7.50 7.76 -11.05
CA LYS A 114 -8.34 6.81 -11.80
C LYS A 114 -9.83 7.07 -11.58
N PHE A 115 -10.24 7.42 -10.36
CA PHE A 115 -11.63 7.85 -10.11
C PHE A 115 -11.99 9.11 -10.90
N MET A 116 -11.08 10.09 -10.93
CA MET A 116 -11.30 11.34 -11.66
C MET A 116 -11.36 11.10 -13.17
N ASN A 117 -10.46 10.30 -13.73
CA ASN A 117 -10.47 9.93 -15.14
C ASN A 117 -11.76 9.16 -15.52
N TRP A 118 -12.20 8.24 -14.66
CA TRP A 118 -13.47 7.54 -14.85
C TRP A 118 -14.65 8.52 -14.88
N PHE A 119 -14.70 9.47 -13.93
CA PHE A 119 -15.75 10.47 -13.86
C PHE A 119 -15.76 11.43 -15.05
N GLU A 120 -14.58 11.90 -15.47
CA GLU A 120 -14.40 12.76 -16.66
C GLU A 120 -14.81 12.02 -17.96
N GLY A 121 -14.56 10.71 -18.04
CA GLY A 121 -15.08 9.86 -19.11
C GLY A 121 -16.61 9.85 -19.13
N GLN A 122 -17.25 9.64 -17.99
CA GLN A 122 -18.72 9.70 -17.88
C GLN A 122 -19.28 11.07 -18.26
N LEU A 123 -18.61 12.17 -17.90
CA LEU A 123 -19.02 13.52 -18.31
C LEU A 123 -18.92 13.70 -19.83
N SER A 124 -17.86 13.19 -20.44
CA SER A 124 -17.65 13.28 -21.89
C SER A 124 -18.74 12.55 -22.68
N ASP A 125 -19.30 11.48 -22.13
CA ASP A 125 -20.39 10.71 -22.74
C ASP A 125 -21.75 11.44 -22.71
N THR A 126 -21.91 12.51 -21.91
CA THR A 126 -23.19 13.23 -21.76
C THR A 126 -23.48 14.30 -22.83
N ASN A 127 -22.56 14.57 -23.75
CA ASN A 127 -22.59 15.69 -24.71
C ASN A 127 -22.67 17.10 -24.07
N PHE A 128 -22.52 17.23 -22.75
CA PHE A 128 -22.42 18.54 -22.10
C PHE A 128 -21.05 19.17 -22.28
N MET A 129 -20.99 20.50 -22.32
CA MET A 129 -19.72 21.21 -22.23
C MET A 129 -19.29 21.22 -20.76
N TRP A 130 -18.09 20.75 -20.44
CA TRP A 130 -17.61 20.76 -19.07
C TRP A 130 -16.18 21.27 -18.98
N GLN A 131 -15.86 21.87 -17.85
CA GLN A 131 -14.53 22.35 -17.52
C GLN A 131 -14.15 21.91 -16.11
N LYS A 132 -12.98 21.30 -15.98
CA LYS A 132 -12.33 21.06 -14.70
C LYS A 132 -11.72 22.35 -14.20
N VAL A 133 -12.13 22.79 -13.01
CA VAL A 133 -11.65 24.03 -12.39
C VAL A 133 -10.52 23.72 -11.40
N GLU A 134 -10.66 22.61 -10.68
CA GLU A 134 -9.74 22.14 -9.66
C GLU A 134 -9.88 20.61 -9.54
N SER A 135 -8.95 19.95 -8.84
CA SER A 135 -9.17 18.57 -8.42
C SER A 135 -10.50 18.43 -7.67
N GLY A 136 -11.39 17.61 -8.20
CA GLY A 136 -12.72 17.32 -7.64
C GLY A 136 -13.79 18.34 -7.98
N VAL A 137 -13.52 19.40 -8.74
CA VAL A 137 -14.49 20.49 -9.03
C VAL A 137 -14.67 20.71 -10.52
N TYR A 138 -15.91 20.59 -10.99
CA TYR A 138 -16.29 20.71 -12.38
C TYR A 138 -17.43 21.70 -12.57
N HIS A 139 -17.35 22.52 -13.63
CA HIS A 139 -18.50 23.26 -14.14
C HIS A 139 -19.01 22.56 -15.39
N VAL A 140 -20.29 22.21 -15.39
CA VAL A 140 -20.98 21.54 -16.50
C VAL A 140 -22.03 22.50 -17.04
N GLY A 141 -22.01 22.73 -18.34
CA GLY A 141 -22.91 23.57 -19.09
C GLY A 141 -23.78 22.75 -20.02
N GLY A 142 -25.10 22.93 -19.90
CA GLY A 142 -26.09 22.23 -20.70
C GLY A 142 -27.42 22.98 -20.69
N GLN A 143 -28.09 23.03 -21.84
CA GLN A 143 -29.44 23.62 -21.96
C GLN A 143 -29.54 25.08 -21.44
N GLY A 144 -28.46 25.87 -21.62
CA GLY A 144 -28.41 27.28 -21.19
C GLY A 144 -28.20 27.50 -19.68
N LYS A 145 -27.94 26.44 -18.90
CA LYS A 145 -27.62 26.51 -17.47
C LYS A 145 -26.23 25.95 -17.20
N ILE A 146 -25.60 26.46 -16.14
CA ILE A 146 -24.31 25.99 -15.63
C ILE A 146 -24.53 25.41 -14.24
N VAL A 147 -24.06 24.19 -14.01
CA VAL A 147 -24.13 23.47 -12.74
C VAL A 147 -22.71 23.14 -12.28
N SER A 148 -22.42 23.38 -11.01
CA SER A 148 -21.17 22.96 -10.38
C SER A 148 -21.31 21.54 -9.82
N LEU A 149 -20.45 20.61 -10.23
CA LEU A 149 -20.34 19.28 -9.64
C LEU A 149 -19.07 19.23 -8.80
N ILE A 150 -19.20 18.93 -7.51
CA ILE A 150 -18.08 18.86 -6.57
C ILE A 150 -17.99 17.46 -5.98
N ILE A 151 -16.93 16.73 -6.30
CA ILE A 151 -16.58 15.46 -5.66
C ILE A 151 -15.86 15.79 -4.36
N LEU A 152 -16.62 15.69 -3.26
CA LEU A 152 -16.20 16.20 -1.95
C LEU A 152 -14.89 15.57 -1.48
N ASP A 153 -14.74 14.26 -1.68
CA ASP A 153 -13.58 13.49 -1.22
C ASP A 153 -12.27 13.80 -1.97
N PHE A 154 -12.35 14.43 -3.15
CA PHE A 154 -11.18 14.78 -3.97
C PHE A 154 -10.96 16.29 -4.12
N CYS A 155 -11.79 17.10 -3.46
CA CYS A 155 -11.67 18.55 -3.42
C CYS A 155 -10.52 18.95 -2.50
N THR A 156 -9.38 19.32 -3.09
CA THR A 156 -8.17 19.70 -2.36
C THR A 156 -8.21 21.14 -1.84
N ASN A 157 -8.90 22.02 -2.56
CA ASN A 157 -8.96 23.44 -2.24
C ASN A 157 -10.27 23.79 -1.51
N PRO A 158 -10.21 24.15 -0.21
CA PRO A 158 -11.42 24.41 0.59
C PRO A 158 -12.16 25.68 0.16
N ILE A 159 -11.57 26.54 -0.67
CA ILE A 159 -12.22 27.77 -1.18
C ILE A 159 -13.50 27.41 -1.97
N PHE A 160 -13.50 26.30 -2.72
CA PHE A 160 -14.68 25.87 -3.48
C PHE A 160 -15.81 25.32 -2.62
N LEU A 161 -15.54 25.02 -1.35
CA LEU A 161 -16.53 24.58 -0.36
C LEU A 161 -17.02 25.74 0.53
N THR A 162 -16.68 26.99 0.19
CA THR A 162 -17.22 28.17 0.87
C THR A 162 -18.66 28.43 0.45
N ILE A 163 -19.46 28.95 1.38
CA ILE A 163 -20.88 29.27 1.11
C ILE A 163 -21.04 30.18 -0.11
N ASP A 164 -20.16 31.17 -0.28
CA ASP A 164 -20.24 32.12 -1.39
C ASP A 164 -20.02 31.45 -2.75
N LYS A 165 -19.14 30.45 -2.83
CA LYS A 165 -18.91 29.67 -4.07
C LYS A 165 -20.05 28.68 -4.34
N LEU A 166 -20.59 28.07 -3.29
CA LEU A 166 -21.75 27.16 -3.40
C LEU A 166 -23.04 27.90 -3.81
N LYS A 167 -23.12 29.22 -3.56
CA LYS A 167 -24.22 30.12 -3.98
C LYS A 167 -24.10 30.62 -5.42
N ALA A 168 -22.91 30.61 -6.01
CA ALA A 168 -22.71 31.27 -7.31
C ALA A 168 -23.46 30.55 -8.46
N ASN A 169 -23.52 29.22 -8.40
CA ASN A 169 -24.18 28.38 -9.38
C ASN A 169 -24.96 27.24 -8.66
N PRO A 170 -26.01 26.68 -9.29
CA PRO A 170 -26.59 25.42 -8.84
C PRO A 170 -25.48 24.38 -8.63
N THR A 171 -25.39 23.79 -7.44
CA THR A 171 -24.26 22.95 -7.05
C THR A 171 -24.75 21.59 -6.56
N VAL A 172 -24.08 20.52 -6.99
CA VAL A 172 -24.28 19.15 -6.52
C VAL A 172 -23.01 18.65 -5.85
N LEU A 173 -23.18 18.04 -4.67
CA LEU A 173 -22.11 17.36 -3.97
C LEU A 173 -22.13 15.87 -4.32
N ILE A 174 -21.01 15.34 -4.78
CA ILE A 174 -20.80 13.93 -5.05
C ILE A 174 -19.90 13.37 -3.94
N ILE A 175 -20.36 12.33 -3.27
CA ILE A 175 -19.65 11.73 -2.12
C ILE A 175 -19.26 10.28 -2.40
N LEU A 176 -18.08 9.88 -1.96
CA LEU A 176 -17.67 8.48 -1.88
C LEU A 176 -17.95 7.88 -0.50
N ARG A 177 -17.96 8.69 0.58
CA ARG A 177 -18.24 8.21 1.94
C ARG A 177 -19.74 8.10 2.25
N LYS A 178 -20.06 7.29 3.27
CA LYS A 178 -21.38 7.30 3.90
C LYS A 178 -21.59 8.60 4.67
N ASN A 179 -22.61 9.36 4.25
CA ASN A 179 -23.16 10.58 4.87
C ASN A 179 -22.11 11.53 5.49
N PRO A 180 -21.69 12.61 4.80
CA PRO A 180 -20.91 13.66 5.44
C PRO A 180 -21.71 14.23 6.63
N SER A 181 -21.18 14.05 7.83
CA SER A 181 -21.75 14.66 9.03
C SER A 181 -21.69 16.17 8.88
N ASN A 182 -22.81 16.85 9.13
CA ASN A 182 -22.91 18.31 9.25
C ASN A 182 -22.63 19.12 7.96
N ILE A 183 -23.32 18.83 6.86
CA ILE A 183 -23.44 19.84 5.78
C ILE A 183 -24.50 20.86 6.23
N PRO A 184 -24.14 22.13 6.49
CA PRO A 184 -25.03 23.17 6.99
C PRO A 184 -25.95 23.76 5.90
N LEU A 185 -25.93 23.17 4.69
CA LEU A 185 -26.65 23.60 3.50
C LEU A 185 -27.47 22.43 2.97
N ASP A 186 -28.73 22.68 2.58
CA ASP A 186 -29.59 21.69 1.90
C ASP A 186 -29.19 21.53 0.42
N LEU A 187 -27.95 21.10 0.18
CA LEU A 187 -27.45 20.82 -1.16
C LEU A 187 -27.87 19.43 -1.63
N PRO A 188 -28.15 19.24 -2.94
CA PRO A 188 -28.32 17.91 -3.49
C PRO A 188 -27.02 17.11 -3.34
N ILE A 189 -27.12 15.94 -2.73
CA ILE A 189 -26.02 15.01 -2.49
C ILE A 189 -26.27 13.74 -3.29
N VAL A 190 -25.28 13.32 -4.08
CA VAL A 190 -25.30 12.09 -4.88
C VAL A 190 -24.15 11.20 -4.45
N LYS A 191 -24.39 9.90 -4.27
CA LYS A 191 -23.30 8.97 -3.99
C LYS A 191 -22.63 8.58 -5.29
N MET A 192 -21.30 8.58 -5.31
CA MET A 192 -20.54 8.12 -6.48
C MET A 192 -20.84 6.66 -6.81
N VAL A 193 -21.18 5.85 -5.82
CA VAL A 193 -21.65 4.47 -6.00
C VAL A 193 -22.91 4.39 -6.88
N ASP A 194 -23.84 5.34 -6.73
CA ASP A 194 -25.09 5.35 -7.52
C ASP A 194 -24.80 5.64 -9.00
N LEU A 195 -23.81 6.50 -9.27
CA LEU A 195 -23.30 6.76 -10.62
C LEU A 195 -22.58 5.53 -11.18
N PHE A 196 -21.76 4.87 -10.35
CA PHE A 196 -20.96 3.72 -10.74
C PHE A 196 -21.81 2.53 -11.19
N PHE A 197 -22.94 2.30 -10.51
CA PHE A 197 -23.90 1.25 -10.84
C PHE A 197 -25.03 1.69 -11.77
N GLN A 198 -24.98 2.93 -12.29
CA GLN A 198 -25.99 3.51 -13.18
C GLN A 198 -27.40 3.54 -12.56
N HIS A 199 -27.52 3.57 -11.23
CA HIS A 199 -28.80 3.86 -10.56
C HIS A 199 -29.23 5.31 -10.76
N LYS A 200 -28.26 6.18 -11.03
CA LYS A 200 -28.46 7.57 -11.43
C LYS A 200 -27.45 7.96 -12.49
N THR A 201 -27.88 8.71 -13.49
CA THR A 201 -26.99 9.20 -14.56
C THR A 201 -26.55 10.64 -14.30
N LEU A 202 -25.41 11.05 -14.87
CA LEU A 202 -24.96 12.44 -14.78
C LEU A 202 -25.95 13.43 -15.44
N ILE A 203 -26.71 12.97 -16.43
CA ILE A 203 -27.76 13.75 -17.09
C ILE A 203 -28.90 14.04 -16.11
N GLU A 204 -29.38 13.03 -15.39
CA GLU A 204 -30.42 13.21 -14.35
C GLU A 204 -29.92 14.12 -13.22
N VAL A 205 -28.68 13.90 -12.75
CA VAL A 205 -28.06 14.76 -11.73
C VAL A 205 -28.00 16.21 -12.18
N PHE A 206 -27.58 16.46 -13.42
CA PHE A 206 -27.53 17.80 -13.99
C PHE A 206 -28.92 18.44 -14.07
N GLN A 207 -29.91 17.71 -14.60
CA GLN A 207 -31.27 18.23 -14.78
C GLN A 207 -31.95 18.56 -13.45
N GLU A 208 -31.84 17.69 -12.45
CA GLU A 208 -32.37 17.93 -11.11
C GLU A 208 -31.73 19.18 -10.47
N ALA A 209 -30.41 19.32 -10.58
CA ALA A 209 -29.71 20.48 -10.06
C ALA A 209 -30.10 21.78 -10.78
N ALA A 210 -30.21 21.71 -12.10
CA ALA A 210 -30.63 22.83 -12.94
C ALA A 210 -32.07 23.26 -12.65
N GLN A 211 -32.96 22.33 -12.31
CA GLN A 211 -34.34 22.60 -11.88
C GLN A 211 -34.40 23.21 -10.47
N ARG A 212 -33.63 22.64 -9.53
CA ARG A 212 -33.58 23.12 -8.14
C ARG A 212 -33.00 24.53 -8.02
N GLY A 213 -32.09 24.91 -8.93
CA GLY A 213 -31.53 26.25 -8.97
C GLY A 213 -30.54 26.51 -7.82
N VAL A 214 -30.36 27.80 -7.50
CA VAL A 214 -29.48 28.24 -6.41
C VAL A 214 -30.24 28.22 -5.09
N LEU A 215 -29.57 27.93 -3.98
CA LEU A 215 -30.18 27.93 -2.64
C LEU A 215 -30.70 29.32 -2.25
N GLU A 216 -31.99 29.41 -1.90
CA GLU A 216 -32.66 30.68 -1.57
C GLU A 216 -32.42 31.16 -0.11
N PHE A 217 -32.04 30.28 0.83
CA PHE A 217 -32.05 30.64 2.26
C PHE A 217 -30.98 29.94 3.11
N ILE A 218 -29.89 30.62 3.52
CA ILE A 218 -28.96 30.19 4.61
C ILE A 218 -28.21 31.42 5.23
N PRO A 219 -27.95 31.42 6.56
CA PRO A 219 -27.33 32.52 7.35
C PRO A 219 -25.98 33.09 6.86
N ASN A 220 -25.72 34.36 7.23
CA ASN A 220 -24.52 35.16 6.93
C ASN A 220 -23.28 34.75 7.76
N THR A 221 -22.83 33.51 7.64
CA THR A 221 -21.58 33.06 8.27
C THR A 221 -20.72 32.35 7.23
N SER A 222 -19.65 33.01 6.77
CA SER A 222 -18.68 32.41 5.84
C SER A 222 -17.83 31.39 6.60
N MET A 223 -18.38 30.20 6.84
CA MET A 223 -17.70 29.07 7.46
C MET A 223 -17.16 28.16 6.36
N GLN A 224 -15.90 27.71 6.50
CA GLN A 224 -15.40 26.57 5.75
C GLN A 224 -16.12 25.33 6.23
N ILE A 225 -16.74 24.60 5.31
CA ILE A 225 -17.73 23.59 5.69
C ILE A 225 -17.07 22.25 6.02
N LEU A 226 -15.97 21.84 5.37
CA LEU A 226 -15.45 20.47 5.50
C LEU A 226 -13.91 20.39 5.40
N HIS A 227 -13.29 19.75 6.39
CA HIS A 227 -11.98 19.10 6.26
C HIS A 227 -12.22 17.61 6.12
N THR A 228 -11.77 16.98 5.04
CA THR A 228 -11.72 15.51 4.96
C THR A 228 -10.38 15.06 4.41
N ALA A 229 -9.62 14.34 5.24
CA ALA A 229 -8.43 13.62 4.78
C ALA A 229 -8.88 12.22 4.35
N LEU A 230 -8.58 11.83 3.12
CA LEU A 230 -8.56 10.44 2.69
C LEU A 230 -7.15 9.88 2.88
N ASN A 231 -7.03 8.57 3.13
CA ASN A 231 -5.77 7.86 2.92
C ASN A 231 -5.58 7.69 1.41
N LEU A 232 -5.12 8.74 0.75
CA LEU A 232 -4.82 8.75 -0.68
C LEU A 232 -3.54 7.95 -0.93
N ILE A 233 -3.45 7.31 -2.09
CA ILE A 233 -2.17 6.78 -2.57
C ILE A 233 -1.25 7.99 -2.78
N GLU A 234 -0.19 8.12 -1.99
CA GLU A 234 0.86 9.11 -2.25
C GLU A 234 1.44 8.83 -3.65
N PRO A 235 1.65 9.87 -4.49
CA PRO A 235 2.22 9.68 -5.81
C PRO A 235 3.57 8.95 -5.68
N PRO A 236 3.87 8.00 -6.58
CA PRO A 236 5.11 7.26 -6.51
C PRO A 236 6.28 8.25 -6.61
N LYS A 237 6.99 8.46 -5.51
CA LYS A 237 8.31 9.12 -5.55
C LYS A 237 9.18 8.30 -6.48
N GLU A 238 9.88 8.96 -7.40
CA GLU A 238 10.91 8.32 -8.23
C GLU A 238 11.82 7.49 -7.30
N LYS A 239 11.96 6.19 -7.61
CA LYS A 239 12.78 5.27 -6.81
C LYS A 239 14.23 5.73 -6.95
N GLU A 240 14.71 6.50 -5.98
CA GLU A 240 16.10 6.89 -5.89
C GLU A 240 16.95 5.62 -5.74
N LEU A 241 18.00 5.48 -6.57
CA LEU A 241 18.89 4.33 -6.52
C LEU A 241 19.59 4.26 -5.16
N LEU A 242 19.66 3.05 -4.60
CA LEU A 242 20.31 2.77 -3.33
C LEU A 242 21.83 2.68 -3.52
N LYS A 243 22.55 3.62 -2.91
CA LYS A 243 24.02 3.70 -2.96
C LYS A 243 24.62 2.79 -1.89
N LEU A 244 25.18 1.67 -2.30
CA LEU A 244 25.81 0.69 -1.43
C LEU A 244 27.31 0.98 -1.25
N GLN A 245 27.78 1.02 0.00
CA GLN A 245 29.16 1.30 0.36
C GLN A 245 29.63 0.31 1.44
N LEU A 246 30.86 -0.18 1.31
CA LEU A 246 31.53 -1.00 2.33
C LEU A 246 32.69 -0.19 2.91
N ILE A 247 32.54 0.29 4.15
CA ILE A 247 33.53 1.12 4.84
C ILE A 247 33.96 0.40 6.12
N GLU A 248 35.27 0.14 6.26
CA GLU A 248 35.86 -0.50 7.45
C GLU A 248 35.18 -1.82 7.91
N GLY A 249 34.60 -2.55 6.96
CA GLY A 249 33.87 -3.80 7.26
C GLY A 249 32.44 -3.61 7.77
N SER A 250 31.89 -2.41 7.69
CA SER A 250 30.47 -2.10 7.86
C SER A 250 29.80 -1.85 6.50
N LEU A 251 28.52 -2.22 6.40
CA LEU A 251 27.67 -1.95 5.23
C LEU A 251 26.88 -0.66 5.43
N TYR A 252 27.00 0.25 4.47
CA TYR A 252 26.20 1.47 4.39
C TYR A 252 25.33 1.45 3.14
N VAL A 253 24.09 1.91 3.25
CA VAL A 253 23.19 2.16 2.13
C VAL A 253 22.68 3.59 2.24
N ASN A 254 22.88 4.42 1.21
CA ASN A 254 22.59 5.86 1.25
C ASN A 254 23.19 6.57 2.47
N ASN A 255 24.45 6.25 2.80
CA ASN A 255 25.18 6.75 3.97
C ASN A 255 24.57 6.36 5.33
N ILE A 256 23.61 5.45 5.36
CA ILE A 256 23.03 4.89 6.59
C ILE A 256 23.72 3.55 6.88
N GLU A 257 24.31 3.42 8.07
CA GLU A 257 24.87 2.14 8.52
C GLU A 257 23.74 1.11 8.70
N ILE A 258 23.83 0.01 7.98
CA ILE A 258 22.89 -1.12 8.02
C ILE A 258 23.48 -2.26 8.85
N LEU A 259 24.73 -2.65 8.57
CA LEU A 259 25.41 -3.71 9.29
C LEU A 259 26.75 -3.19 9.78
N ASN A 260 27.04 -3.46 11.04
CA ASN A 260 28.34 -3.15 11.61
C ASN A 260 29.31 -4.32 11.45
N LYS A 261 30.61 -4.06 11.65
CA LYS A 261 31.68 -5.06 11.65
C LYS A 261 31.51 -6.24 12.61
N LYS A 262 30.59 -6.17 13.60
CA LYS A 262 30.32 -7.27 14.55
C LYS A 262 29.42 -8.34 13.94
N ALA A 263 28.69 -8.04 12.86
CA ALA A 263 27.82 -8.99 12.16
C ALA A 263 28.61 -9.92 11.21
N VAL A 264 29.60 -10.66 11.74
CA VAL A 264 30.60 -11.40 10.95
C VAL A 264 29.97 -12.36 9.93
N ALA A 265 28.96 -13.14 10.32
CA ALA A 265 28.29 -14.09 9.42
C ALA A 265 27.56 -13.38 8.27
N CYS A 266 26.87 -12.28 8.56
CA CYS A 266 26.20 -11.45 7.54
C CYS A 266 27.21 -10.83 6.59
N MET A 267 28.31 -10.29 7.12
CA MET A 267 29.35 -9.67 6.30
C MET A 267 30.07 -10.68 5.39
N LYS A 268 30.26 -11.93 5.84
CA LYS A 268 30.85 -12.99 5.02
C LYS A 268 29.97 -13.29 3.80
N VAL A 269 28.67 -13.53 4.01
CA VAL A 269 27.74 -13.82 2.91
C VAL A 269 27.59 -12.62 1.98
N LEU A 270 27.49 -11.41 2.54
CA LEU A 270 27.40 -10.18 1.76
C LEU A 270 28.62 -9.97 0.85
N ARG A 271 29.84 -10.25 1.34
CA ARG A 271 31.08 -10.13 0.55
C ARG A 271 31.05 -11.04 -0.67
N VAL A 272 30.58 -12.28 -0.53
CA VAL A 272 30.45 -13.23 -1.64
C VAL A 272 29.49 -12.69 -2.73
N LEU A 273 28.34 -12.16 -2.32
CA LEU A 273 27.39 -11.55 -3.26
C LEU A 273 27.95 -10.27 -3.89
N PHE A 274 28.65 -9.45 -3.12
CA PHE A 274 29.24 -8.19 -3.57
C PHE A 274 30.38 -8.39 -4.55
N GLU A 275 31.25 -9.37 -4.32
CA GLU A 275 32.32 -9.73 -5.25
C GLU A 275 31.76 -10.23 -6.58
N GLN A 276 30.70 -11.05 -6.56
CA GLN A 276 30.04 -11.48 -7.78
C GLN A 276 29.43 -10.29 -8.54
N PHE A 277 28.73 -9.41 -7.84
CA PHE A 277 28.13 -8.21 -8.43
C PHE A 277 29.19 -7.32 -9.09
N LEU A 278 30.31 -7.07 -8.41
CA LEU A 278 31.43 -6.31 -8.98
C LEU A 278 32.04 -7.01 -10.20
N ASN A 279 32.13 -8.34 -10.20
CA ASN A 279 32.62 -9.08 -11.35
C ASN A 279 31.68 -8.97 -12.56
N ASP A 280 30.37 -8.96 -12.33
CA ASP A 280 29.39 -8.78 -13.41
C ASP A 280 29.39 -7.35 -13.95
N CYS A 281 29.57 -6.34 -13.08
CA CYS A 281 29.81 -4.96 -13.49
C CYS A 281 31.10 -4.80 -14.31
N LYS A 282 32.20 -5.42 -13.88
CA LYS A 282 33.49 -5.39 -14.62
C LYS A 282 33.40 -6.04 -15.99
N LYS A 283 32.50 -7.02 -16.16
CA LYS A 283 32.21 -7.68 -17.44
C LYS A 283 31.20 -6.92 -18.29
N GLU A 284 30.76 -5.74 -17.84
CA GLU A 284 29.76 -4.89 -18.51
C GLU A 284 28.47 -5.64 -18.83
N LEU A 285 28.09 -6.59 -17.97
CA LEU A 285 26.85 -7.34 -18.16
C LEU A 285 25.64 -6.44 -17.89
N PRO A 286 24.59 -6.50 -18.73
CA PRO A 286 23.35 -5.79 -18.46
C PRO A 286 22.66 -6.36 -17.20
N PRO A 287 21.90 -5.55 -16.44
CA PRO A 287 21.27 -5.94 -15.17
C PRO A 287 20.52 -7.28 -15.19
N GLU A 288 19.85 -7.60 -16.29
CA GLU A 288 19.09 -8.84 -16.48
C GLU A 288 20.00 -10.07 -16.45
N LYS A 289 21.26 -9.93 -16.89
CA LYS A 289 22.24 -11.00 -17.02
C LYS A 289 23.20 -11.12 -15.83
N HIS A 290 23.04 -10.32 -14.77
CA HIS A 290 23.83 -10.47 -13.55
C HIS A 290 23.59 -11.83 -12.90
N MET A 291 24.65 -12.52 -12.52
CA MET A 291 24.61 -13.92 -12.09
C MET A 291 23.92 -14.07 -10.74
N LEU A 292 23.00 -15.03 -10.66
CA LEU A 292 22.40 -15.48 -9.40
C LEU A 292 23.28 -16.56 -8.77
N LEU A 293 23.50 -16.49 -7.46
CA LEU A 293 24.21 -17.52 -6.72
C LEU A 293 23.23 -18.39 -5.94
N SER A 294 23.30 -19.70 -6.16
CA SER A 294 22.63 -20.70 -5.32
C SER A 294 23.32 -20.83 -3.96
N ILE A 295 22.64 -21.44 -3.00
CA ILE A 295 23.21 -21.69 -1.67
C ILE A 295 24.47 -22.55 -1.76
N THR A 296 24.46 -23.57 -2.60
CA THR A 296 25.61 -24.46 -2.82
C THR A 296 26.80 -23.71 -3.41
N GLU A 297 26.58 -22.71 -4.26
CA GLU A 297 27.66 -21.85 -4.78
C GLU A 297 28.19 -20.90 -3.71
N ILE A 298 27.31 -20.34 -2.87
CA ILE A 298 27.71 -19.49 -1.75
C ILE A 298 28.52 -20.31 -0.73
N GLU A 299 28.08 -21.53 -0.42
CA GLU A 299 28.75 -22.49 0.47
C GLU A 299 30.18 -22.79 0.00
N LYS A 300 30.33 -23.12 -1.29
CA LYS A 300 31.65 -23.33 -1.92
C LYS A 300 32.54 -22.10 -1.82
N ARG A 301 32.00 -20.90 -2.05
CA ARG A 301 32.76 -19.65 -1.99
C ARG A 301 33.13 -19.23 -0.56
N LEU A 302 32.34 -19.66 0.42
CA LEU A 302 32.62 -19.45 1.84
C LEU A 302 33.62 -20.47 2.41
N ASN A 303 33.97 -21.51 1.65
CA ASN A 303 34.78 -22.65 2.11
C ASN A 303 34.25 -23.23 3.43
N LEU A 304 32.92 -23.44 3.51
CA LEU A 304 32.32 -24.08 4.67
C LEU A 304 32.67 -25.57 4.70
N ASP A 305 32.79 -26.13 5.90
CA ASP A 305 32.98 -27.56 6.08
C ASP A 305 31.76 -28.32 5.51
N PRO A 306 31.94 -29.51 4.93
CA PRO A 306 30.84 -30.30 4.35
C PRO A 306 29.72 -30.67 5.36
N GLU A 307 30.01 -30.59 6.66
CA GLU A 307 29.05 -30.82 7.74
C GLU A 307 28.42 -29.53 8.29
N ALA A 308 28.85 -28.35 7.81
CA ALA A 308 28.32 -27.08 8.26
C ALA A 308 26.89 -26.89 7.75
N ASP A 309 25.98 -26.50 8.65
CA ASP A 309 24.57 -26.27 8.32
C ASP A 309 24.42 -25.00 7.43
N PRO A 310 24.05 -25.14 6.14
CA PRO A 310 23.89 -23.99 5.24
C PRO A 310 22.74 -23.08 5.66
N GLU A 311 21.77 -23.61 6.43
CA GLU A 311 20.66 -22.82 6.98
C GLU A 311 21.20 -21.77 7.97
N HIS A 312 22.08 -22.18 8.88
CA HIS A 312 22.66 -21.29 9.88
C HIS A 312 23.72 -20.34 9.31
N HIS A 313 24.53 -20.81 8.36
CA HIS A 313 25.68 -20.07 7.86
C HIS A 313 25.41 -19.20 6.63
N ILE A 314 24.31 -19.45 5.90
CA ILE A 314 23.99 -18.74 4.64
C ILE A 314 22.59 -18.15 4.67
N ARG A 315 21.55 -18.98 4.85
CA ARG A 315 20.15 -18.52 4.76
C ARG A 315 19.77 -17.54 5.88
N LYS A 316 20.07 -17.87 7.14
CA LYS A 316 19.82 -16.98 8.29
C LYS A 316 20.52 -15.61 8.13
N PRO A 317 21.82 -15.56 7.77
CA PRO A 317 22.48 -14.30 7.45
C PRO A 317 21.82 -13.52 6.31
N LEU A 318 21.46 -14.16 5.18
CA LEU A 318 20.80 -13.48 4.05
C LEU A 318 19.49 -12.80 4.47
N ASN A 319 18.62 -13.55 5.15
CA ASN A 319 17.34 -13.03 5.63
C ASN A 319 17.55 -11.90 6.64
N THR A 320 18.54 -12.02 7.52
CA THR A 320 18.92 -10.99 8.49
C THR A 320 19.34 -9.69 7.79
N ILE A 321 20.15 -9.79 6.72
CA ILE A 321 20.58 -8.64 5.93
C ILE A 321 19.37 -7.98 5.27
N GLN A 322 18.56 -8.75 4.51
CA GLN A 322 17.37 -8.24 3.81
C GLN A 322 16.38 -7.55 4.76
N ARG A 323 16.15 -8.14 5.94
CA ARG A 323 15.29 -7.56 6.95
C ARG A 323 15.85 -6.29 7.54
N THR A 324 17.14 -6.29 7.93
CA THR A 324 17.80 -5.11 8.53
C THR A 324 17.80 -3.94 7.56
N ILE A 325 18.00 -4.19 6.27
CA ILE A 325 17.90 -3.19 5.20
C ILE A 325 16.50 -2.59 5.15
N LYS A 326 15.47 -3.45 5.02
CA LYS A 326 14.06 -3.00 4.99
C LYS A 326 13.71 -2.16 6.20
N THR A 327 13.97 -2.65 7.41
CA THR A 327 13.57 -1.96 8.65
C THR A 327 14.33 -0.65 8.85
N THR A 328 15.65 -0.64 8.63
CA THR A 328 16.50 0.53 8.89
C THR A 328 16.27 1.63 7.86
N LEU A 329 16.19 1.28 6.57
CA LEU A 329 15.97 2.26 5.52
C LEU A 329 14.54 2.80 5.54
N ALA A 330 13.52 1.95 5.75
CA ALA A 330 12.14 2.43 5.86
C ALA A 330 11.99 3.42 7.04
N LYS A 331 12.60 3.12 8.20
CA LYS A 331 12.55 4.00 9.38
C LYS A 331 13.27 5.33 9.16
N LYS A 332 14.43 5.35 8.51
CA LYS A 332 15.26 6.56 8.38
C LYS A 332 14.94 7.41 7.15
N LEU A 333 14.51 6.80 6.04
CA LEU A 333 14.24 7.51 4.78
C LEU A 333 12.75 7.74 4.54
N GLY A 334 11.85 7.07 5.30
CA GLY A 334 10.40 7.15 5.06
C GLY A 334 9.99 6.61 3.68
N LEU A 335 10.85 5.80 3.05
CA LEU A 335 10.63 5.20 1.73
C LEU A 335 10.02 3.80 1.88
N ASN A 336 9.19 3.41 0.91
CA ASN A 336 8.65 2.06 0.82
C ASN A 336 9.72 1.10 0.26
N ILE A 337 10.70 0.76 1.10
CA ILE A 337 11.79 -0.18 0.79
C ILE A 337 11.31 -1.62 1.02
N GLU A 338 11.49 -2.47 0.03
CA GLU A 338 11.17 -3.89 0.07
C GLU A 338 12.42 -4.75 0.37
N ARG A 339 12.20 -6.00 0.82
CA ARG A 339 13.30 -6.92 1.18
C ARG A 339 14.27 -7.19 0.02
N ASN A 340 13.74 -7.16 -1.21
CA ASN A 340 14.48 -7.46 -2.43
C ASN A 340 15.18 -6.25 -3.06
N ASP A 341 15.05 -5.05 -2.48
CA ASP A 341 15.58 -3.82 -3.09
C ASP A 341 17.11 -3.72 -3.01
N VAL A 342 17.79 -4.51 -2.16
CA VAL A 342 19.26 -4.53 -2.12
C VAL A 342 19.82 -5.91 -2.44
N ILE A 343 19.30 -6.95 -1.80
CA ILE A 343 19.63 -8.34 -2.14
C ILE A 343 18.36 -8.97 -2.70
N GLN A 344 18.38 -9.33 -3.97
CA GLN A 344 17.25 -9.94 -4.66
C GLN A 344 17.26 -11.45 -4.47
N THR A 345 16.13 -12.01 -4.02
CA THR A 345 15.86 -13.45 -4.07
C THR A 345 15.04 -13.75 -5.33
N VAL A 346 15.52 -14.65 -6.18
CA VAL A 346 14.86 -15.05 -7.45
C VAL A 346 14.66 -16.57 -7.46
N GLY A 347 13.48 -17.04 -7.87
CA GLY A 347 13.24 -18.48 -8.04
C GLY A 347 14.16 -19.08 -9.12
N TRP A 348 14.78 -20.22 -8.84
CA TRP A 348 15.73 -20.83 -9.76
C TRP A 348 15.02 -21.42 -10.99
N PRO A 349 15.43 -21.08 -12.22
CA PRO A 349 14.77 -21.59 -13.42
C PRO A 349 14.96 -23.11 -13.54
N GLY A 350 13.86 -23.85 -13.68
CA GLY A 350 13.85 -25.30 -13.93
C GLY A 350 13.67 -26.20 -12.70
N SER A 351 13.55 -25.66 -11.48
CA SER A 351 13.26 -26.45 -10.26
C SER A 351 11.85 -26.17 -9.74
N SER A 352 11.01 -27.21 -9.64
CA SER A 352 9.65 -27.12 -9.09
C SER A 352 9.62 -27.14 -7.54
N ARG A 353 10.79 -27.08 -6.88
CA ARG A 353 10.92 -27.14 -5.42
C ARG A 353 11.95 -26.12 -4.92
N LYS A 354 11.48 -25.03 -4.30
CA LYS A 354 12.17 -24.24 -3.24
C LYS A 354 13.67 -23.91 -3.42
N ASP A 355 14.17 -23.89 -4.64
CA ASP A 355 15.53 -23.47 -4.96
C ASP A 355 15.50 -21.99 -5.37
N TYR A 356 16.27 -21.18 -4.65
CA TYR A 356 16.36 -19.75 -4.86
C TYR A 356 17.80 -19.35 -5.17
N GLY A 357 17.94 -18.39 -6.06
CA GLY A 357 19.17 -17.69 -6.34
C GLY A 357 19.19 -16.33 -5.66
N TYR A 358 20.36 -15.92 -5.20
CA TYR A 358 20.59 -14.65 -4.53
C TYR A 358 21.59 -13.81 -5.29
N ARG A 359 21.33 -12.50 -5.41
CA ARG A 359 22.28 -11.52 -5.95
C ARG A 359 22.04 -10.15 -5.34
N ILE A 360 23.02 -9.26 -5.43
CA ILE A 360 22.74 -7.83 -5.23
C ILE A 360 21.86 -7.35 -6.38
N ASN A 361 20.82 -6.58 -6.07
CA ASN A 361 19.81 -6.17 -7.05
C ASN A 361 20.38 -5.10 -8.00
N PRO A 362 20.60 -5.42 -9.29
CA PRO A 362 21.23 -4.49 -10.22
C PRO A 362 20.30 -3.37 -10.72
N PHE A 363 18.99 -3.47 -10.46
CA PHE A 363 18.00 -2.46 -10.89
C PHE A 363 17.84 -1.31 -9.90
N THR A 364 18.20 -1.56 -8.64
CA THR A 364 17.93 -0.66 -7.52
C THR A 364 19.19 -0.25 -6.78
N VAL A 365 20.31 -0.95 -6.99
CA VAL A 365 21.58 -0.70 -6.30
C VAL A 365 22.63 -0.14 -7.23
N VAL A 366 23.36 0.87 -6.76
CA VAL A 366 24.62 1.33 -7.34
C VAL A 366 25.71 1.28 -6.28
N VAL A 367 26.94 0.94 -6.70
CA VAL A 367 28.09 0.89 -5.80
C VAL A 367 28.86 2.20 -5.89
N ARG A 368 29.27 2.74 -4.74
CA ARG A 368 30.08 3.96 -4.65
C ARG A 368 31.46 3.69 -4.08
#